data_AF-X0QTH3-F1
#
_entry.id   AF-X0QTH3-F1
#
_cell.length_a   1.000
_cell.length_b   1.000
_cell.length_c   1.000
_cell.angle_alpha   90.00
_cell.angle_beta   90.00
_cell.angle_gamma   90.00
#
_symmetry.space_group_name_H-M   'P 1'
#
loop_
_entity.id
_entity.type
_entity.pdbx_description
1 polymer ?
#
loop_
_entity_poly.entity_id
_entity_poly.type
_entity_poly.pdbx_seq_one_letter_code
_entity_poly.pdbx_strand_id
1 'polypeptide(L)'
;MSKNPISGLIGANDIVGNKGIKRIDFRYDSGEVDVNKLIISYKLFIGELKVDEGTLNASSSSKAQIINSNVNQLRIRSTVEVTIDNREAKRKVNAQTCKYPDGAIQVAEYIVKEIQKNVRSSEAAKIKSQLSSIIAARKALGFYNWYMQVAPGKPWDHKPKIRDNSELKYLAVEKKLRPNSRNLSQSFFHKYKNYDYFYDVWSNIHYGYVGRYVGFDANTLLTGSYLQQFGKEAVDEVIKIKNGDKSIKDMELKADTKDDIIAMQIGIDLFENFYPATYVTEYLILKILDSTPSSDLPYSKQIHVCYQ
;
A
#
# COMPACT_ATOMS: atom_id res chain seq x y z
N MET A 1 22.01 18.59 0.54
CA MET A 1 21.27 18.42 -0.72
C MET A 1 21.24 16.93 -1.06
N SER A 2 20.19 16.22 -0.66
CA SER A 2 20.07 14.78 -0.91
C SER A 2 19.63 14.59 -2.37
N LYS A 3 20.55 14.08 -3.21
CA LYS A 3 20.25 13.74 -4.60
C LYS A 3 19.12 12.70 -4.64
N ASN A 4 18.18 12.93 -5.55
CA ASN A 4 17.05 12.04 -5.82
C ASN A 4 17.60 10.64 -6.20
N PRO A 5 17.18 9.52 -5.58
CA PRO A 5 17.72 8.18 -5.88
C PRO A 5 17.52 7.73 -7.34
N ILE A 6 16.67 8.44 -8.09
CA ILE A 6 16.43 8.21 -9.53
C ILE A 6 17.55 8.81 -10.40
N SER A 7 18.36 9.74 -9.88
CA SER A 7 19.35 10.52 -10.67
C SER A 7 20.62 9.76 -11.07
N GLY A 8 20.76 8.48 -10.72
CA GLY A 8 21.93 7.64 -10.99
C GLY A 8 21.75 6.60 -12.11
N LEU A 9 20.66 6.63 -12.88
CA LEU A 9 20.46 5.71 -14.01
C LEU A 9 21.35 6.10 -15.19
N ILE A 10 22.58 5.56 -15.22
CA ILE A 10 23.49 5.71 -16.36
C ILE A 10 23.29 4.53 -17.31
N GLY A 11 22.39 4.71 -18.28
CA GLY A 11 22.33 3.97 -19.55
C GLY A 11 21.81 2.52 -19.52
N ALA A 12 20.68 2.29 -20.18
CA ALA A 12 20.27 0.95 -20.60
C ALA A 12 20.88 0.66 -21.98
N ASN A 13 21.79 -0.31 -22.07
CA ASN A 13 22.23 -0.83 -23.37
C ASN A 13 21.39 -2.07 -23.72
N ASP A 14 20.60 -1.97 -24.78
CA ASP A 14 19.84 -3.09 -25.34
C ASP A 14 20.81 -4.13 -25.92
N ILE A 15 20.82 -5.35 -25.38
CA ILE A 15 21.46 -6.50 -26.02
C ILE A 15 20.37 -7.47 -26.46
N VAL A 16 20.17 -7.58 -27.77
CA VAL A 16 19.20 -8.49 -28.39
C VAL A 16 19.79 -9.90 -28.48
N GLY A 17 19.21 -10.84 -27.74
CA GLY A 17 19.48 -12.27 -27.88
C GLY A 17 18.33 -12.99 -28.59
N ASN A 18 18.66 -14.02 -29.39
CA ASN A 18 17.71 -14.90 -30.09
C ASN A 18 16.82 -15.66 -29.09
N LYS A 19 15.68 -15.05 -28.72
CA LYS A 19 14.43 -15.63 -28.16
C LYS A 19 13.53 -14.56 -27.48
N GLY A 20 13.52 -13.32 -27.96
CA GLY A 20 12.70 -12.25 -27.35
C GLY A 20 13.12 -11.85 -25.93
N ILE A 21 14.30 -12.30 -25.48
CA ILE A 21 14.87 -11.96 -24.17
C ILE A 21 15.57 -10.60 -24.32
N LYS A 22 14.97 -9.54 -23.76
CA LYS A 22 15.66 -8.25 -23.57
C LYS A 22 16.49 -8.31 -22.30
N ARG A 23 17.81 -8.11 -22.41
CA ARG A 23 18.72 -7.98 -21.27
C ARG A 23 18.93 -6.50 -20.96
N ILE A 24 18.72 -6.11 -19.71
CA ILE A 24 18.95 -4.74 -19.22
C ILE A 24 20.02 -4.80 -18.14
N ASP A 25 21.17 -4.18 -18.40
CA ASP A 25 22.28 -4.07 -17.46
C ASP A 25 22.19 -2.75 -16.70
N PHE A 26 22.14 -2.79 -15.36
CA PHE A 26 22.23 -1.60 -14.52
C PHE A 26 23.65 -1.45 -13.96
N ARG A 27 24.22 -0.23 -14.03
CA ARG A 27 25.45 0.15 -13.33
C ARG A 27 25.13 1.23 -12.31
N TYR A 28 25.63 1.06 -11.09
CA TYR A 28 25.52 2.05 -10.04
C TYR A 28 26.93 2.46 -9.61
N ASP A 29 27.26 3.74 -9.73
CA ASP A 29 28.57 4.26 -9.33
C ASP A 29 28.48 4.92 -7.95
N SER A 30 29.25 4.36 -7.02
CA SER A 30 29.71 4.89 -5.72
C SER A 30 28.67 5.53 -4.77
N GLY A 31 28.44 4.84 -3.66
CA GLY A 31 27.74 5.31 -2.46
C GLY A 31 27.31 4.11 -1.61
N GLU A 32 27.05 4.30 -0.31
CA GLU A 32 26.31 3.30 0.49
C GLU A 32 24.94 3.09 -0.16
N VAL A 33 24.80 2.06 -0.99
CA VAL A 33 23.55 1.69 -1.62
C VAL A 33 22.83 0.74 -0.66
N ASP A 34 21.70 1.20 -0.12
CA ASP A 34 20.75 0.32 0.55
C ASP A 34 20.19 -0.66 -0.50
N VAL A 35 20.71 -1.89 -0.46
CA VAL A 35 20.42 -2.97 -1.41
C VAL A 35 18.91 -3.27 -1.45
N ASN A 36 18.19 -3.08 -0.34
CA ASN A 36 16.74 -3.30 -0.30
C ASN A 36 16.00 -2.22 -1.09
N LYS A 37 16.39 -0.94 -0.95
CA LYS A 37 15.82 0.15 -1.75
C LYS A 37 16.07 -0.04 -3.25
N LEU A 38 17.26 -0.51 -3.62
CA LEU A 38 17.61 -0.80 -5.00
C LEU A 38 16.78 -1.96 -5.59
N ILE A 39 16.59 -3.04 -4.83
CA ILE A 39 15.75 -4.19 -5.23
C ILE A 39 14.28 -3.76 -5.42
N ILE A 40 13.80 -2.84 -4.60
CA ILE A 40 12.41 -2.36 -4.66
C ILE A 40 12.20 -1.40 -5.83
N SER A 41 13.12 -0.44 -6.04
CA SER A 41 13.13 0.40 -7.25
C SER A 41 13.21 -0.46 -8.52
N TYR A 42 14.00 -1.54 -8.49
CA TYR A 42 14.11 -2.51 -9.58
C TYR A 42 12.80 -3.29 -9.82
N LYS A 43 12.16 -3.82 -8.77
CA LYS A 43 10.85 -4.50 -8.87
C LYS A 43 9.76 -3.56 -9.40
N LEU A 44 9.82 -2.28 -9.05
CA LEU A 44 8.89 -1.28 -9.54
C LEU A 44 9.12 -0.95 -11.02
N PHE A 45 10.37 -0.75 -11.45
CA PHE A 45 10.76 -0.43 -12.83
C PHE A 45 10.46 -1.56 -13.82
N ILE A 46 10.64 -2.84 -13.44
CA ILE A 46 10.28 -3.98 -14.31
C ILE A 46 8.77 -4.00 -14.62
N GLY A 47 7.92 -3.45 -13.73
CA GLY A 47 6.49 -3.25 -14.01
C GLY A 47 6.17 -2.11 -14.99
N GLU A 48 7.15 -1.32 -15.44
CA GLU A 48 6.99 -0.18 -16.35
C GLU A 48 7.36 -0.45 -17.82
N LEU A 49 7.89 -1.63 -18.14
CA LEU A 49 8.21 -1.99 -19.53
C LEU A 49 6.92 -2.11 -20.36
N LYS A 50 6.54 -1.01 -21.02
CA LYS A 50 5.56 -1.00 -22.11
C LYS A 50 6.27 -1.41 -23.41
N VAL A 51 5.76 -2.43 -24.07
CA VAL A 51 5.98 -2.65 -25.50
C VAL A 51 4.68 -2.27 -26.18
N ASP A 52 4.77 -1.52 -27.28
CA ASP A 52 3.62 -1.28 -28.15
C ASP A 52 2.98 -2.64 -28.47
N GLU A 53 1.71 -2.81 -28.09
CA GLU A 53 0.94 -4.07 -28.14
C GLU A 53 1.13 -5.07 -26.99
N GLY A 54 0.68 -4.72 -25.79
CA GLY A 54 0.32 -5.69 -24.74
C GLY A 54 0.80 -5.34 -23.35
N THR A 55 0.45 -6.16 -22.37
CA THR A 55 0.88 -6.00 -20.98
C THR A 55 1.69 -7.22 -20.58
N LEU A 56 2.89 -6.97 -20.05
CA LEU A 56 3.86 -8.00 -19.72
C LEU A 56 3.61 -8.54 -18.31
N ASN A 57 3.44 -9.85 -18.16
CA ASN A 57 3.63 -10.52 -16.88
C ASN A 57 5.12 -10.90 -16.79
N ALA A 58 5.92 -10.00 -16.21
CA ALA A 58 7.34 -10.24 -15.98
C ALA A 58 7.54 -11.03 -14.68
N SER A 59 8.18 -12.19 -14.77
CA SER A 59 8.73 -12.87 -13.59
C SER A 59 10.23 -12.59 -13.53
N SER A 60 10.71 -12.06 -12.40
CA SER A 60 12.13 -11.77 -12.23
C SER A 60 12.77 -12.78 -11.28
N SER A 61 13.88 -13.39 -11.71
CA SER A 61 14.79 -14.08 -10.81
C SER A 61 16.04 -13.23 -10.68
N SER A 62 16.25 -12.68 -9.48
CA SER A 62 17.41 -11.82 -9.20
C SER A 62 18.49 -12.67 -8.55
N LYS A 63 19.63 -12.87 -9.21
CA LYS A 63 20.84 -13.45 -8.59
C LYS A 63 21.89 -12.36 -8.43
N ALA A 64 21.92 -11.73 -7.26
CA ALA A 64 23.00 -10.81 -6.92
C ALA A 64 24.32 -11.60 -6.80
N GLN A 65 25.33 -11.21 -7.57
CA GLN A 65 26.66 -11.81 -7.50
C GLN A 65 27.67 -10.68 -7.27
N ILE A 66 28.43 -10.75 -6.16
CA ILE A 66 29.48 -9.78 -5.87
C ILE A 66 30.69 -10.15 -6.74
N ILE A 67 31.03 -9.30 -7.72
CA ILE A 67 32.05 -9.63 -8.73
C ILE A 67 33.44 -9.08 -8.35
N ASN A 68 33.54 -8.14 -7.41
CA ASN A 68 34.85 -7.68 -6.94
C ASN A 68 34.77 -6.96 -5.59
N SER A 69 35.54 -7.39 -4.60
CA SER A 69 35.58 -6.80 -3.25
C SER A 69 36.54 -5.61 -3.13
N ASN A 70 37.32 -5.31 -4.18
CA ASN A 70 38.42 -4.33 -4.12
C ASN A 70 38.14 -3.01 -4.85
N VAL A 71 36.90 -2.75 -5.25
CA VAL A 71 36.46 -1.44 -5.73
C VAL A 71 35.07 -1.20 -5.15
N ASN A 72 34.79 0.01 -4.68
CA ASN A 72 33.48 0.47 -4.18
C ASN A 72 32.39 0.47 -5.28
N GLN A 73 32.19 -0.66 -5.96
CA GLN A 73 31.26 -0.87 -7.07
C GLN A 73 30.53 -2.21 -6.87
N LEU A 74 29.25 -2.13 -6.52
CA LEU A 74 28.36 -3.28 -6.49
C LEU A 74 27.74 -3.43 -7.89
N ARG A 75 28.00 -4.54 -8.58
CA ARG A 75 27.34 -4.86 -9.87
C ARG A 75 26.29 -5.93 -9.66
N ILE A 76 25.02 -5.54 -9.68
CA ILE A 76 23.90 -6.49 -9.62
C ILE A 76 23.60 -6.95 -11.04
N ARG A 77 23.60 -8.28 -11.25
CA ARG A 77 23.11 -8.91 -12.47
C ARG A 77 21.74 -9.51 -12.21
N SER A 78 20.79 -9.25 -13.07
CA SER A 78 19.45 -9.83 -12.99
C SER A 78 18.98 -10.28 -14.36
N THR A 79 18.30 -11.41 -14.39
CA THR A 79 17.68 -11.95 -15.61
C THR A 79 16.18 -11.85 -15.43
N VAL A 80 15.50 -11.17 -16.35
CA VAL A 80 14.04 -11.08 -16.37
C VAL A 80 13.52 -12.00 -17.45
N GLU A 81 12.71 -12.98 -17.07
CA GLU A 81 11.95 -13.79 -18.02
C GLU A 81 10.56 -13.17 -18.14
N VAL A 82 10.23 -12.76 -19.37
CA VAL A 82 8.98 -12.08 -19.69
C VAL A 82 8.04 -13.08 -20.35
N THR A 83 6.87 -13.30 -19.74
CA THR A 83 5.81 -14.12 -20.33
C THR A 83 4.67 -13.20 -20.77
N ILE A 84 4.27 -13.30 -22.04
CA ILE A 84 3.20 -12.47 -22.62
C ILE A 84 1.86 -13.16 -22.39
N ASP A 85 0.97 -12.57 -21.59
CA ASP A 85 -0.42 -13.04 -21.41
C ASP A 85 -1.39 -12.18 -22.23
N ASN A 86 -1.92 -12.75 -23.32
CA ASN A 86 -2.83 -12.06 -24.26
C ASN A 86 -4.27 -11.86 -23.73
N ARG A 87 -4.56 -12.10 -22.44
CA ARG A 87 -5.91 -11.89 -21.86
C ARG A 87 -6.26 -10.42 -21.62
N GLU A 88 -5.29 -9.53 -21.40
CA GLU A 88 -5.58 -8.10 -21.16
C GLU A 88 -5.94 -7.31 -22.42
N ALA A 89 -5.47 -7.72 -23.60
CA ALA A 89 -5.84 -7.09 -24.87
C ALA A 89 -7.36 -7.21 -25.16
N LYS A 90 -7.99 -8.32 -24.74
CA LYS A 90 -9.46 -8.49 -24.82
C LYS A 90 -10.24 -7.65 -23.80
N ARG A 91 -9.62 -7.23 -22.68
CA ARG A 91 -10.27 -6.40 -21.65
C ARG A 91 -10.25 -4.90 -22.00
N LYS A 92 -9.21 -4.41 -22.67
CA LYS A 92 -9.10 -2.99 -23.09
C LYS A 92 -10.22 -2.54 -24.03
N VAL A 93 -10.71 -3.42 -24.91
CA VAL A 93 -11.82 -3.11 -25.83
C VAL A 93 -13.12 -2.76 -25.09
N ASN A 94 -13.31 -3.27 -23.87
CA ASN A 94 -14.53 -3.03 -23.08
C ASN A 94 -14.41 -1.84 -22.10
N ALA A 95 -13.21 -1.27 -21.91
CA ALA A 95 -12.99 -0.10 -21.04
C ALA A 95 -13.30 1.23 -21.72
N GLN A 96 -13.32 1.26 -23.06
CA GLN A 96 -13.49 2.48 -23.87
C GLN A 96 -14.92 3.07 -23.82
N THR A 97 -15.85 2.40 -23.13
CA THR A 97 -17.25 2.81 -22.93
C THR A 97 -17.60 3.05 -21.45
N CYS A 98 -16.63 3.00 -20.54
CA CYS A 98 -16.89 3.15 -19.11
C CYS A 98 -17.06 4.62 -18.72
N LYS A 99 -18.23 4.98 -18.15
CA LYS A 99 -18.52 6.35 -17.69
C LYS A 99 -17.79 6.75 -16.41
N TYR A 100 -17.29 5.79 -15.64
CA TYR A 100 -16.62 6.04 -14.37
C TYR A 100 -15.12 6.30 -14.58
N PRO A 101 -14.58 7.46 -14.15
CA PRO A 101 -13.15 7.70 -14.18
C PRO A 101 -12.43 6.81 -13.17
N ASP A 102 -11.10 6.73 -13.27
CA ASP A 102 -10.25 6.11 -12.24
C ASP A 102 -10.16 7.01 -10.98
N GLY A 103 -11.30 7.22 -10.31
CA GLY A 103 -11.47 8.11 -9.17
C GLY A 103 -10.65 7.75 -7.92
N ALA A 104 -10.17 6.50 -7.83
CA ALA A 104 -9.31 6.08 -6.73
C ALA A 104 -7.94 6.78 -6.76
N ILE A 105 -7.53 7.32 -7.92
CA ILE A 105 -6.29 8.10 -8.03
C ILE A 105 -6.33 9.30 -7.08
N GLN A 106 -7.42 10.07 -7.10
CA GLN A 106 -7.59 11.26 -6.26
C GLN A 106 -7.69 10.90 -4.77
N VAL A 107 -8.30 9.76 -4.44
CA VAL A 107 -8.36 9.29 -3.05
C VAL A 107 -6.98 8.84 -2.55
N ALA A 108 -6.21 8.16 -3.40
CA ALA A 108 -4.84 7.78 -3.08
C ALA A 108 -3.94 9.02 -2.91
N GLU A 109 -4.07 10.04 -3.76
CA GLU A 109 -3.39 11.33 -3.61
C GLU A 109 -3.73 12.00 -2.27
N TYR A 110 -5.01 12.01 -1.89
CA TYR A 110 -5.47 12.52 -0.60
C TYR A 110 -4.77 11.80 0.56
N ILE A 111 -4.74 10.46 0.56
CA ILE A 111 -4.07 9.68 1.61
C ILE A 111 -2.57 9.95 1.66
N VAL A 112 -1.89 10.04 0.52
CA VAL A 112 -0.46 10.36 0.49
C VAL A 112 -0.20 11.71 1.15
N LYS A 113 -1.02 12.72 0.83
CA LYS A 113 -0.92 14.05 1.47
C LYS A 113 -1.13 13.96 2.98
N GLU A 114 -2.12 13.20 3.44
CA GLU A 114 -2.38 13.05 4.88
C GLU A 114 -1.29 12.23 5.59
N ILE A 115 -0.70 11.21 4.96
CA ILE A 115 0.48 10.49 5.49
C ILE A 115 1.63 11.49 5.65
N GLN A 116 1.99 12.19 4.56
CA GLN A 116 3.09 13.14 4.54
C GLN A 116 2.92 14.31 5.50
N LYS A 117 1.68 14.77 5.70
CA LYS A 117 1.32 15.81 6.67
C LYS A 117 1.42 15.29 8.11
N ASN A 118 0.78 14.15 8.40
CA ASN A 118 0.62 13.69 9.78
C ASN A 118 1.95 13.21 10.36
N VAL A 119 2.85 12.62 9.59
CA VAL A 119 4.20 12.27 10.09
C VAL A 119 5.03 13.50 10.49
N ARG A 120 4.73 14.68 9.94
CA ARG A 120 5.40 15.95 10.29
C ARG A 120 4.68 16.73 11.39
N SER A 121 3.56 16.21 11.91
CA SER A 121 2.74 16.91 12.91
C SER A 121 3.38 16.84 14.30
N SER A 122 3.04 17.83 15.14
CA SER A 122 3.45 17.87 16.55
C SER A 122 2.88 16.69 17.35
N GLU A 123 1.69 16.24 16.96
CA GLU A 123 0.95 15.11 17.49
C GLU A 123 1.72 13.81 17.26
N ALA A 124 2.21 13.59 16.03
CA ALA A 124 3.02 12.42 15.72
C ALA A 124 4.35 12.43 16.47
N ALA A 125 5.02 13.59 16.58
CA ALA A 125 6.24 13.71 17.38
C ALA A 125 6.00 13.40 18.87
N LYS A 126 4.88 13.89 19.43
CA LYS A 126 4.46 13.64 20.82
C LYS A 126 4.19 12.16 21.07
N ILE A 127 3.38 11.53 20.22
CA ILE A 127 3.07 10.10 20.31
C ILE A 127 4.37 9.29 20.22
N LYS A 128 5.25 9.62 19.27
CA LYS A 128 6.53 8.94 19.08
C LYS A 128 7.43 9.00 20.30
N SER A 129 7.59 10.19 20.87
CA SER A 129 8.36 10.37 22.11
C SER A 129 7.79 9.52 23.25
N GLN A 130 6.47 9.48 23.40
CA GLN A 130 5.80 8.71 24.45
C GLN A 130 5.91 7.19 24.26
N LEU A 131 5.77 6.68 23.04
CA LEU A 131 5.88 5.25 22.74
C LEU A 131 7.32 4.74 22.86
N SER A 132 8.32 5.57 22.55
CA SER A 132 9.74 5.25 22.71
C SER A 132 10.20 5.18 24.18
N SER A 133 9.42 5.73 25.12
CA SER A 133 9.78 5.77 26.54
C SER A 133 9.75 4.38 27.17
N ILE A 134 10.73 4.00 27.97
CA ILE A 134 10.69 2.77 28.78
C ILE A 134 9.66 2.82 29.92
N ILE A 135 9.28 4.02 30.37
CA ILE A 135 8.31 4.21 31.46
C ILE A 135 6.91 3.82 30.96
N ALA A 136 6.31 2.80 31.58
CA ALA A 136 5.00 2.26 31.20
C ALA A 136 3.90 3.33 31.16
N ALA A 137 3.85 4.23 32.15
CA ALA A 137 2.87 5.32 32.18
C ALA A 137 2.99 6.26 30.97
N ARG A 138 4.22 6.55 30.51
CA ARG A 138 4.43 7.35 29.29
C ARG A 138 4.03 6.59 28.03
N LYS A 139 4.33 5.28 27.94
CA LYS A 139 3.83 4.46 26.83
C LYS A 139 2.30 4.48 26.77
N ALA A 140 1.62 4.29 27.90
CA ALA A 140 0.16 4.35 28.00
C ALA A 140 -0.40 5.69 27.49
N LEU A 141 0.27 6.81 27.79
CA LEU A 141 -0.08 8.11 27.20
C LEU A 141 0.12 8.15 25.68
N GLY A 142 1.13 7.48 25.15
CA GLY A 142 1.34 7.32 23.70
C GLY A 142 0.19 6.56 23.03
N PHE A 143 -0.23 5.42 23.61
CA PHE A 143 -1.40 4.68 23.14
C PHE A 143 -2.68 5.52 23.20
N TYR A 144 -2.91 6.25 24.29
CA TYR A 144 -4.06 7.13 24.43
C TYR A 144 -4.05 8.26 23.39
N ASN A 145 -2.91 8.93 23.21
CA ASN A 145 -2.81 10.02 22.24
C ASN A 145 -2.95 9.52 20.80
N TRP A 146 -2.45 8.31 20.48
CA TRP A 146 -2.72 7.65 19.21
C TRP A 146 -4.22 7.41 18.99
N TYR A 147 -4.90 6.80 19.97
CA TYR A 147 -6.34 6.56 19.92
C TYR A 147 -7.12 7.86 19.70
N MET A 148 -6.72 8.94 20.37
CA MET A 148 -7.34 10.26 20.22
C MET A 148 -7.12 10.91 18.86
N GLN A 149 -6.23 10.36 18.02
CA GLN A 149 -6.09 10.76 16.62
C GLN A 149 -6.91 9.89 15.67
N VAL A 150 -6.94 8.56 15.85
CA VAL A 150 -7.49 7.63 14.85
C VAL A 150 -8.91 7.13 15.14
N ALA A 151 -9.44 7.37 16.35
CA ALA A 151 -10.80 6.93 16.71
C ALA A 151 -11.89 7.68 15.90
N PRO A 152 -13.12 7.17 15.83
CA PRO A 152 -14.20 7.81 15.09
C PRO A 152 -14.38 9.30 15.44
N GLY A 153 -14.45 10.14 14.40
CA GLY A 153 -14.59 11.59 14.51
C GLY A 153 -13.33 12.33 15.00
N LYS A 154 -12.18 11.66 15.07
CA LYS A 154 -10.91 12.27 15.48
C LYS A 154 -10.10 12.81 14.29
N PRO A 155 -9.04 13.61 14.53
CA PRO A 155 -8.35 14.31 13.45
C PRO A 155 -7.74 13.43 12.36
N TRP A 156 -7.40 12.17 12.63
CA TRP A 156 -6.91 11.21 11.65
C TRP A 156 -7.98 10.18 11.25
N ASP A 157 -9.24 10.36 11.64
CA ASP A 157 -10.35 9.57 11.09
C ASP A 157 -10.63 10.02 9.64
N HIS A 158 -9.99 9.34 8.69
CA HIS A 158 -10.05 9.68 7.28
C HIS A 158 -11.28 9.10 6.57
N LYS A 159 -11.95 8.11 7.18
CA LYS A 159 -13.14 7.45 6.62
C LYS A 159 -14.25 8.46 6.27
N PRO A 160 -14.77 9.28 7.22
CA PRO A 160 -15.79 10.27 6.89
C PRO A 160 -15.26 11.36 5.95
N LYS A 161 -13.97 11.71 6.03
CA LYS A 161 -13.37 12.73 5.16
C LYS A 161 -13.31 12.31 3.70
N ILE A 162 -13.19 11.02 3.41
CA ILE A 162 -13.25 10.49 2.04
C ILE A 162 -14.70 10.38 1.59
N ARG A 163 -15.56 9.78 2.42
CA ARG A 163 -16.97 9.54 2.11
C ARG A 163 -17.76 10.83 1.87
N ASP A 164 -17.52 11.85 2.69
CA ASP A 164 -18.34 13.06 2.74
C ASP A 164 -17.71 14.25 2.00
N ASN A 165 -16.48 14.11 1.51
CA ASN A 165 -15.86 15.13 0.65
C ASN A 165 -16.57 15.16 -0.71
N SER A 166 -17.05 16.34 -1.11
CA SER A 166 -17.83 16.52 -2.34
C SER A 166 -17.08 16.13 -3.62
N GLU A 167 -15.78 16.42 -3.70
CA GLU A 167 -14.94 16.10 -4.86
C GLU A 167 -14.71 14.59 -4.95
N LEU A 168 -14.31 13.96 -3.84
CA LEU A 168 -14.06 12.52 -3.79
C LEU A 168 -15.35 11.72 -3.95
N LYS A 169 -16.46 12.19 -3.39
CA LYS A 169 -17.79 11.58 -3.57
C LYS A 169 -18.26 11.61 -5.02
N TYR A 170 -18.00 12.69 -5.75
CA TYR A 170 -18.35 12.81 -7.16
C TYR A 170 -17.61 11.78 -8.04
N LEU A 171 -16.42 11.36 -7.61
CA LEU A 171 -15.60 10.36 -8.29
C LEU A 171 -15.94 8.90 -7.90
N ALA A 172 -16.89 8.70 -6.98
CA ALA A 172 -17.28 7.38 -6.52
C ALA A 172 -18.17 6.67 -7.55
N VAL A 173 -18.04 5.34 -7.64
CA VAL A 173 -18.92 4.53 -8.48
C VAL A 173 -20.28 4.34 -7.83
N GLU A 174 -21.33 4.35 -8.65
CA GLU A 174 -22.66 4.03 -8.18
C GLU A 174 -22.83 2.51 -8.13
N LYS A 175 -23.06 1.97 -6.94
CA LYS A 175 -23.40 0.55 -6.73
C LYS A 175 -24.64 0.41 -5.88
N LYS A 176 -25.47 -0.59 -6.14
CA LYS A 176 -26.55 -0.94 -5.21
C LYS A 176 -25.94 -1.58 -3.96
N LEU A 177 -26.24 -1.04 -2.77
CA LEU A 177 -25.76 -1.60 -1.49
C LEU A 177 -26.29 -3.03 -1.22
N ARG A 178 -27.41 -3.40 -1.84
CA ARG A 178 -28.02 -4.75 -1.84
C ARG A 178 -28.70 -4.98 -3.19
N PRO A 179 -28.90 -6.23 -3.66
CA PRO A 179 -29.55 -6.52 -4.95
C PRO A 179 -30.87 -5.75 -5.18
N ASN A 180 -31.64 -5.55 -4.10
CA ASN A 180 -32.96 -4.90 -4.10
C ASN A 180 -32.96 -3.48 -3.49
N SER A 181 -31.79 -2.89 -3.22
CA SER A 181 -31.72 -1.53 -2.67
C SER A 181 -31.98 -0.48 -3.75
N ARG A 182 -32.85 0.50 -3.45
CA ARG A 182 -32.97 1.74 -4.25
C ARG A 182 -31.87 2.76 -3.92
N ASN A 183 -31.17 2.58 -2.79
CA ASN A 183 -30.07 3.43 -2.38
C ASN A 183 -28.78 2.97 -3.07
N LEU A 184 -28.19 3.87 -3.85
CA LEU A 184 -26.87 3.72 -4.45
C LEU A 184 -25.80 4.14 -3.43
N SER A 185 -24.70 3.40 -3.36
CA SER A 185 -23.54 3.66 -2.51
C SER A 185 -22.62 4.75 -3.08
N GLN A 186 -23.22 5.82 -3.62
CA GLN A 186 -22.50 6.97 -4.18
C GLN A 186 -21.70 7.65 -3.05
N SER A 187 -20.44 7.25 -2.86
CA SER A 187 -19.42 7.79 -1.92
C SER A 187 -18.45 6.71 -1.44
N PHE A 188 -18.83 5.43 -1.54
CA PHE A 188 -18.15 4.35 -0.81
C PHE A 188 -17.09 3.61 -1.60
N PHE A 189 -17.17 3.63 -2.93
CA PHE A 189 -16.29 2.87 -3.80
C PHE A 189 -15.70 3.77 -4.88
N HIS A 190 -14.41 3.62 -5.15
CA HIS A 190 -13.71 4.37 -6.19
C HIS A 190 -13.04 3.42 -7.17
N LYS A 191 -13.24 3.66 -8.47
CA LYS A 191 -12.70 2.81 -9.52
C LYS A 191 -11.20 3.05 -9.70
N TYR A 192 -10.46 1.97 -9.93
CA TYR A 192 -9.13 1.98 -10.55
C TYR A 192 -9.00 0.77 -11.47
N LYS A 193 -8.73 1.03 -12.76
CA LYS A 193 -8.66 -0.01 -13.80
C LYS A 193 -9.91 -0.88 -13.81
N ASN A 194 -9.79 -2.16 -13.43
CA ASN A 194 -10.84 -3.17 -13.49
C ASN A 194 -11.50 -3.42 -12.13
N TYR A 195 -11.19 -2.64 -11.11
CA TYR A 195 -11.66 -2.86 -9.74
C TYR A 195 -12.20 -1.58 -9.12
N ASP A 196 -13.13 -1.77 -8.18
CA ASP A 196 -13.64 -0.74 -7.29
C ASP A 196 -13.11 -0.98 -5.87
N TYR A 197 -12.58 0.08 -5.26
CA TYR A 197 -11.93 0.04 -3.95
C TYR A 197 -12.81 0.71 -2.90
N PHE A 198 -13.12 0.00 -1.82
CA PHE A 198 -13.92 0.54 -0.71
C PHE A 198 -13.14 1.60 0.07
N TYR A 199 -13.80 2.69 0.44
CA TYR A 199 -13.16 3.89 0.98
C TYR A 199 -12.38 3.68 2.29
N ASP A 200 -12.68 2.61 3.05
CA ASP A 200 -11.99 2.34 4.32
C ASP A 200 -10.52 1.92 4.14
N VAL A 201 -10.17 1.27 3.01
CA VAL A 201 -8.79 0.78 2.76
C VAL A 201 -7.77 1.91 2.84
N TRP A 202 -8.15 3.08 2.36
CA TRP A 202 -7.35 4.29 2.32
C TRP A 202 -6.92 4.74 3.71
N SER A 203 -7.85 4.72 4.67
CA SER A 203 -7.58 5.09 6.06
C SER A 203 -6.72 4.05 6.77
N ASN A 204 -6.96 2.77 6.51
CA ASN A 204 -6.18 1.67 7.10
C ASN A 204 -4.73 1.66 6.61
N ILE A 205 -4.48 1.95 5.32
CA ILE A 205 -3.12 2.14 4.78
C ILE A 205 -2.42 3.31 5.48
N HIS A 206 -3.12 4.42 5.71
CA HIS A 206 -2.59 5.54 6.48
C HIS A 206 -2.22 5.13 7.90
N TYR A 207 -3.10 4.42 8.61
CA TYR A 207 -2.87 3.95 9.97
C TYR A 207 -1.67 3.01 10.07
N GLY A 208 -1.50 2.10 9.10
CA GLY A 208 -0.32 1.25 9.00
C GLY A 208 0.98 2.07 8.90
N TYR A 209 1.04 3.03 7.97
CA TYR A 209 2.24 3.83 7.76
C TYR A 209 2.56 4.74 8.95
N VAL A 210 1.57 5.56 9.37
CA VAL A 210 1.77 6.55 10.45
C VAL A 210 1.97 5.84 11.79
N GLY A 211 1.30 4.71 12.01
CA GLY A 211 1.49 3.87 13.20
C GLY A 211 2.92 3.39 13.36
N ARG A 212 3.52 2.88 12.27
CA ARG A 212 4.94 2.48 12.28
C ARG A 212 5.86 3.68 12.48
N TYR A 213 5.55 4.81 11.84
CA TYR A 213 6.32 6.04 12.00
C TYR A 213 6.38 6.54 13.45
N VAL A 214 5.26 6.49 14.18
CA VAL A 214 5.20 6.88 15.59
C VAL A 214 5.77 5.82 16.54
N GLY A 215 6.17 4.65 16.04
CA GLY A 215 6.96 3.68 16.80
C GLY A 215 6.18 2.49 17.37
N PHE A 216 4.95 2.25 16.94
CA PHE A 216 4.33 0.94 17.18
C PHE A 216 5.03 -0.12 16.33
N ASP A 217 5.26 -1.30 16.86
CA ASP A 217 5.63 -2.47 16.05
C ASP A 217 4.43 -2.97 15.23
N ALA A 218 4.70 -3.72 14.16
CA ALA A 218 3.68 -4.23 13.24
C ALA A 218 2.62 -5.08 13.96
N ASN A 219 3.04 -5.98 14.86
CA ASN A 219 2.12 -6.87 15.56
C ASN A 219 1.17 -6.07 16.45
N THR A 220 1.66 -5.10 17.21
CA THR A 220 0.82 -4.23 18.04
C THR A 220 -0.23 -3.48 17.20
N LEU A 221 0.14 -2.96 16.03
CA LEU A 221 -0.80 -2.26 15.13
C LEU A 221 -1.89 -3.20 14.59
N LEU A 222 -1.49 -4.35 14.06
CA LEU A 222 -2.44 -5.34 13.51
C LEU A 222 -3.34 -5.90 14.62
N THR A 223 -2.80 -6.11 15.82
CA THR A 223 -3.56 -6.51 17.01
C THR A 223 -4.61 -5.44 17.35
N GLY A 224 -4.22 -4.17 17.37
CA GLY A 224 -5.14 -3.06 17.63
C GLY A 224 -6.28 -2.99 16.60
N SER A 225 -5.97 -3.16 15.32
CA SER A 225 -6.97 -3.21 14.24
C SER A 225 -7.94 -4.38 14.41
N TYR A 226 -7.43 -5.58 14.72
CA TYR A 226 -8.27 -6.74 15.03
C TYR A 226 -9.20 -6.49 16.22
N LEU A 227 -8.67 -5.97 17.32
CA LEU A 227 -9.40 -5.82 18.57
C LEU A 227 -10.57 -4.84 18.50
N GLN A 228 -10.56 -3.93 17.52
CA GLN A 228 -11.64 -2.96 17.31
C GLN A 228 -13.02 -3.65 17.19
N GLN A 229 -13.09 -4.88 16.69
CA GLN A 229 -14.34 -5.61 16.54
C GLN A 229 -14.98 -6.05 17.87
N PHE A 230 -14.22 -6.07 18.98
CA PHE A 230 -14.67 -6.57 20.28
C PHE A 230 -15.15 -5.47 21.24
N GLY A 231 -14.91 -4.19 20.92
CA GLY A 231 -15.33 -3.07 21.76
C GLY A 231 -14.92 -3.24 23.23
N LYS A 232 -15.91 -3.44 24.12
CA LYS A 232 -15.67 -3.62 25.56
C LYS A 232 -14.95 -4.92 25.92
N GLU A 233 -15.07 -5.95 25.08
CA GLU A 233 -14.46 -7.28 25.28
C GLU A 233 -12.99 -7.32 24.83
N ALA A 234 -12.47 -6.24 24.24
CA ALA A 234 -11.09 -6.18 23.74
C ALA A 234 -10.04 -6.45 24.84
N VAL A 235 -10.34 -6.14 26.10
CA VAL A 235 -9.42 -6.39 27.23
C VAL A 235 -9.17 -7.89 27.42
N ASP A 236 -10.22 -8.71 27.37
CA ASP A 236 -10.11 -10.15 27.55
C ASP A 236 -9.33 -10.79 26.39
N GLU A 237 -9.55 -10.29 25.17
CA GLU A 237 -8.81 -10.74 23.98
C GLU A 237 -7.32 -10.37 24.04
N VAL A 238 -6.97 -9.18 24.55
CA VAL A 238 -5.56 -8.81 24.79
C VAL A 238 -4.90 -9.76 25.76
N ILE A 239 -5.59 -10.17 26.84
CA ILE A 239 -5.04 -11.10 27.83
C ILE A 239 -4.74 -12.45 27.17
N LYS A 240 -5.67 -13.00 26.38
CA LYS A 240 -5.47 -14.26 25.65
C LYS A 240 -4.30 -14.19 24.67
N ILE A 241 -4.17 -13.10 23.92
CA ILE A 241 -3.06 -12.90 22.97
C ILE A 241 -1.72 -12.82 23.70
N LYS A 242 -1.66 -12.08 24.81
CA LYS A 242 -0.42 -11.93 25.60
C LYS A 242 0.03 -13.23 26.27
N ASN A 243 -0.92 -14.06 26.68
CA ASN A 243 -0.62 -15.35 27.28
C ASN A 243 -0.20 -16.42 26.25
N GLY A 244 -0.32 -16.12 24.95
CA GLY A 244 -0.06 -17.07 23.88
C GLY A 244 -1.22 -18.05 23.63
N ASP A 245 -2.35 -17.87 24.34
CA ASP A 245 -3.55 -18.70 24.20
C ASP A 245 -4.24 -18.48 22.84
N LYS A 246 -3.93 -17.38 22.15
CA LYS A 246 -4.53 -17.01 20.87
C LYS A 246 -3.54 -16.23 19.99
N SER A 247 -3.23 -16.76 18.82
CA SER A 247 -2.48 -16.05 17.77
C SER A 247 -3.43 -15.37 16.80
N ILE A 248 -3.11 -14.15 16.34
CA ILE A 248 -3.92 -13.43 15.32
C ILE A 248 -4.09 -14.26 14.05
N LYS A 249 -3.09 -15.07 13.70
CA LYS A 249 -3.11 -15.92 12.50
C LYS A 249 -4.13 -17.06 12.59
N ASP A 250 -4.55 -17.42 13.80
CA ASP A 250 -5.45 -18.55 14.05
C ASP A 250 -6.90 -18.08 14.29
N MET A 251 -7.16 -16.78 14.16
CA MET A 251 -8.46 -16.20 14.45
C MET A 251 -9.35 -16.23 13.20
N GLU A 252 -10.60 -16.65 13.38
CA GLU A 252 -11.62 -16.49 12.36
C GLU A 252 -11.95 -14.99 12.22
N LEU A 253 -11.41 -14.38 11.17
CA LEU A 253 -11.61 -12.97 10.87
C LEU A 253 -12.89 -12.78 10.06
N LYS A 254 -13.74 -11.84 10.50
CA LYS A 254 -14.77 -11.30 9.62
C LYS A 254 -14.08 -10.68 8.42
N ALA A 255 -14.68 -10.76 7.24
CA ALA A 255 -14.02 -10.30 6.03
C ALA A 255 -13.72 -8.77 6.05
N ASP A 256 -14.53 -7.95 6.73
CA ASP A 256 -14.20 -6.54 6.99
C ASP A 256 -12.88 -6.39 7.79
N THR A 257 -12.74 -7.13 8.89
CA THR A 257 -11.51 -7.17 9.69
C THR A 257 -10.31 -7.70 8.90
N LYS A 258 -10.52 -8.67 8.01
CA LYS A 258 -9.46 -9.17 7.12
C LYS A 258 -8.99 -8.06 6.19
N ASP A 259 -9.90 -7.35 5.55
CA ASP A 259 -9.58 -6.25 4.65
C ASP A 259 -8.84 -5.12 5.38
N ASP A 260 -9.29 -4.78 6.59
CA ASP A 260 -8.65 -3.79 7.46
C ASP A 260 -7.19 -4.17 7.77
N ILE A 261 -6.94 -5.43 8.18
CA ILE A 261 -5.61 -5.95 8.48
C ILE A 261 -4.70 -5.93 7.26
N ILE A 262 -5.20 -6.33 6.08
CA ILE A 262 -4.41 -6.32 4.85
C ILE A 262 -4.09 -4.89 4.41
N ALA A 263 -5.05 -3.96 4.49
CA ALA A 263 -4.80 -2.55 4.20
C ALA A 263 -3.81 -1.92 5.18
N MET A 264 -3.90 -2.24 6.48
CA MET A 264 -2.91 -1.88 7.49
C MET A 264 -1.52 -2.42 7.15
N GLN A 265 -1.43 -3.69 6.74
CA GLN A 265 -0.16 -4.31 6.33
C GLN A 265 0.46 -3.60 5.13
N ILE A 266 -0.33 -3.21 4.12
CA ILE A 266 0.17 -2.40 3.00
C ILE A 266 0.79 -1.08 3.51
N GLY A 267 0.15 -0.41 4.47
CA GLY A 267 0.70 0.78 5.12
C GLY A 267 2.01 0.53 5.87
N ILE A 268 2.09 -0.57 6.61
CA ILE A 268 3.31 -1.02 7.31
C ILE A 268 4.44 -1.26 6.31
N ASP A 269 4.16 -2.02 5.26
CA ASP A 269 5.14 -2.34 4.21
C ASP A 269 5.61 -1.07 3.52
N LEU A 270 4.72 -0.11 3.26
CA LEU A 270 5.10 1.20 2.70
C LEU A 270 6.09 1.93 3.61
N PHE A 271 5.89 1.93 4.94
CA PHE A 271 6.83 2.55 5.87
C PHE A 271 8.19 1.84 5.86
N GLU A 272 8.19 0.51 5.93
CA GLU A 272 9.42 -0.27 6.04
C GLU A 272 10.28 -0.18 4.77
N ASN A 273 9.65 0.02 3.62
CA ASN A 273 10.31 0.02 2.32
C ASN A 273 10.52 1.41 1.70
N PHE A 274 9.69 2.40 2.07
CA PHE A 274 9.65 3.73 1.43
C PHE A 274 9.71 4.89 2.43
N TYR A 275 10.46 4.72 3.51
CA TYR A 275 10.78 5.82 4.44
C TYR A 275 11.96 6.70 3.95
N PRO A 276 11.89 8.05 4.09
CA PRO A 276 10.79 8.86 4.66
C PRO A 276 9.60 9.05 3.72
N ALA A 277 8.47 9.49 4.28
CA ALA A 277 7.16 9.59 3.62
C ALA A 277 7.13 10.39 2.31
N THR A 278 8.16 11.17 2.01
CA THR A 278 8.36 11.84 0.72
C THR A 278 8.55 10.87 -0.45
N TYR A 279 8.88 9.60 -0.19
CA TYR A 279 9.00 8.57 -1.22
C TYR A 279 7.69 7.81 -1.47
N VAL A 280 6.65 8.03 -0.66
CA VAL A 280 5.33 7.43 -0.86
C VAL A 280 4.54 8.28 -1.87
N THR A 281 4.00 7.63 -2.90
CA THR A 281 3.18 8.24 -3.95
C THR A 281 1.87 7.48 -4.12
N GLU A 282 0.90 8.12 -4.75
CA GLU A 282 -0.42 7.54 -5.05
C GLU A 282 -0.26 6.34 -5.99
N TYR A 283 0.69 6.42 -6.93
CA TYR A 283 1.05 5.33 -7.82
C TYR A 283 1.50 4.09 -7.04
N LEU A 284 2.35 4.25 -6.00
CA LEU A 284 2.82 3.10 -5.20
C LEU A 284 1.67 2.43 -4.46
N ILE A 285 0.81 3.22 -3.80
CA ILE A 285 -0.35 2.71 -3.08
C ILE A 285 -1.28 1.94 -4.04
N LEU A 286 -1.63 2.55 -5.18
CA LEU A 286 -2.52 1.94 -6.17
C LEU A 286 -1.92 0.68 -6.79
N LYS A 287 -0.61 0.68 -7.08
CA LYS A 287 0.08 -0.48 -7.63
C LYS A 287 0.04 -1.66 -6.67
N ILE A 288 0.31 -1.42 -5.39
CA ILE A 288 0.25 -2.48 -4.37
C ILE A 288 -1.18 -3.00 -4.25
N LEU A 289 -2.17 -2.12 -4.04
CA LEU A 289 -3.60 -2.48 -3.97
C LEU A 289 -4.11 -3.25 -5.20
N ASP A 290 -3.71 -2.83 -6.41
CA ASP A 290 -4.08 -3.49 -7.66
C ASP A 290 -3.41 -4.86 -7.83
N SER A 291 -2.22 -5.04 -7.27
CA SER A 291 -1.54 -6.34 -7.22
C SER A 291 -2.04 -7.27 -6.10
N THR A 292 -2.64 -6.74 -5.03
CA THR A 292 -3.20 -7.53 -3.93
C THR A 292 -4.35 -8.43 -4.43
N PRO A 293 -4.31 -9.76 -4.21
CA PRO A 293 -5.39 -10.65 -4.64
C PRO A 293 -6.75 -10.23 -4.08
N SER A 294 -7.81 -10.31 -4.90
CA SER A 294 -9.19 -10.04 -4.42
C SER A 294 -9.63 -11.00 -3.31
N SER A 295 -9.02 -12.19 -3.19
CA SER A 295 -9.24 -13.11 -2.08
C SER A 295 -8.74 -12.56 -0.74
N ASP A 296 -7.81 -11.61 -0.75
CA ASP A 296 -7.25 -10.96 0.44
C ASP A 296 -8.00 -9.70 0.82
N LEU A 297 -8.73 -9.11 -0.13
CA LEU A 297 -9.63 -7.96 0.06
C LEU A 297 -11.07 -8.27 -0.43
N PRO A 298 -11.73 -9.33 0.07
CA PRO A 298 -13.02 -9.82 -0.43
C PRO A 298 -14.15 -8.78 -0.50
N TYR A 299 -14.17 -7.76 0.36
CA TYR A 299 -15.18 -6.70 0.29
C TYR A 299 -14.67 -5.43 -0.34
N SER A 300 -13.41 -5.12 -0.09
CA SER A 300 -12.82 -3.83 -0.39
C SER A 300 -12.21 -3.76 -1.78
N LYS A 301 -12.01 -4.88 -2.47
CA LYS A 301 -11.57 -4.92 -3.86
C LYS A 301 -12.53 -5.76 -4.70
N GLN A 302 -13.48 -5.08 -5.33
CA GLN A 302 -14.52 -5.71 -6.14
C GLN A 302 -14.27 -5.51 -7.61
N ILE A 303 -14.64 -6.48 -8.45
CA ILE A 303 -14.60 -6.28 -9.91
C ILE A 303 -15.50 -5.09 -10.26
N HIS A 304 -14.97 -4.18 -11.08
CA HIS A 304 -15.73 -3.06 -11.59
C HIS A 304 -16.78 -3.54 -12.58
N VAL A 305 -18.03 -3.12 -12.36
CA VAL A 305 -19.13 -3.37 -13.30
C VAL A 305 -19.61 -2.01 -13.79
N CYS A 306 -19.36 -1.74 -15.07
CA CYS A 306 -19.87 -0.53 -15.69
C CYS A 306 -21.34 -0.74 -16.09
N TYR A 307 -22.25 -0.11 -15.35
CA TYR A 307 -23.64 0.02 -15.77
C TYR A 307 -23.74 1.17 -16.78
N GLN A 308 -24.21 0.86 -18.00
CA GLN A 308 -24.56 1.87 -18.99
C GLN A 308 -25.74 2.70 -18.47
#